data_AF-A0A0M1JCJ5-F1
#
_entry.id   AF-A0A0M1JCJ5-F1
#
_cell.length_a   1.000
_cell.length_b   1.000
_cell.length_c   1.000
_cell.angle_alpha   90.00
_cell.angle_beta   90.00
_cell.angle_gamma   90.00
#
_symmetry.space_group_name_H-M   'P 1'
#
loop_
_entity.id
_entity.type
_entity.pdbx_description
1 polymer ?
#
loop_
_entity_poly.entity_id
_entity_poly.type
_entity_poly.pdbx_seq_one_letter_code
_entity_poly.pdbx_strand_id
1 'polypeptide(L)'
;MKRSTRQLIFLFSALPVAVLIFAIFYMLGMQYLEGRPRDFLASLEWAAETLTTTGYGVDAPWNHPIMVLFVVAVQFIGLFLLFLICQS
;
A
#
# COMPACT_ATOMS: atom_id res chain seq x y z
N MET A 1 -17.36 -18.70 -21.78
CA MET A 1 -17.46 -17.48 -20.96
C MET A 1 -17.22 -17.79 -19.47
N LYS A 2 -15.97 -18.10 -19.03
CA LYS A 2 -15.66 -18.45 -17.61
C LYS A 2 -14.28 -17.98 -17.09
N ARG A 3 -13.44 -17.33 -17.92
CA ARG A 3 -12.11 -16.84 -17.50
C ARG A 3 -12.15 -15.50 -16.77
N SER A 4 -13.02 -14.59 -17.21
CA SER A 4 -13.12 -13.21 -16.71
C SER A 4 -13.50 -13.10 -15.21
N THR A 5 -14.42 -13.93 -14.70
CA THR A 5 -14.87 -13.82 -13.29
C THR A 5 -13.79 -14.24 -12.29
N ARG A 6 -12.97 -15.25 -12.61
CA ARG A 6 -11.88 -15.70 -11.73
C ARG A 6 -10.79 -14.63 -11.62
N GLN A 7 -10.44 -13.99 -12.72
CA GLN A 7 -9.49 -12.88 -12.73
C GLN A 7 -10.03 -11.71 -11.94
N LEU A 8 -11.30 -11.32 -12.14
CA LEU A 8 -11.95 -10.26 -11.36
C LEU A 8 -11.95 -10.53 -9.85
N ILE A 9 -12.28 -11.75 -9.43
CA ILE A 9 -12.31 -12.11 -8.00
C ILE A 9 -10.89 -12.12 -7.40
N PHE A 10 -9.91 -12.65 -8.14
CA PHE A 10 -8.52 -12.61 -7.70
C PHE A 10 -8.05 -11.16 -7.52
N LEU A 11 -8.41 -10.29 -8.48
CA LEU A 11 -8.14 -8.86 -8.45
C LEU A 11 -8.76 -8.14 -7.26
N PHE A 12 -10.05 -8.39 -7.05
CA PHE A 12 -10.83 -7.78 -6.00
C PHE A 12 -10.33 -8.20 -4.61
N SER A 13 -9.72 -9.39 -4.51
CA SER A 13 -9.09 -9.86 -3.27
C SER A 13 -7.64 -9.42 -3.11
N ALA A 14 -6.88 -9.27 -4.20
CA ALA A 14 -5.45 -8.98 -4.16
C ALA A 14 -5.15 -7.56 -3.66
N LEU A 15 -5.96 -6.58 -4.05
CA LEU A 15 -5.82 -5.20 -3.59
C LEU A 15 -5.99 -5.06 -2.07
N PRO A 16 -7.10 -5.51 -1.44
CA PRO A 16 -7.25 -5.47 0.01
C PRO A 16 -6.14 -6.21 0.76
N VAL A 17 -5.72 -7.37 0.25
CA VAL A 17 -4.63 -8.14 0.86
C VAL A 17 -3.31 -7.36 0.82
N ALA A 18 -2.98 -6.73 -0.31
CA ALA A 18 -1.79 -5.88 -0.44
C ALA A 18 -1.87 -4.69 0.52
N VAL A 19 -3.01 -3.99 0.58
CA VAL A 19 -3.24 -2.87 1.50
C VAL A 19 -3.00 -3.30 2.95
N LEU A 20 -3.57 -4.42 3.37
CA LEU A 20 -3.40 -4.94 4.73
C LEU A 20 -1.93 -5.26 5.06
N ILE A 21 -1.22 -5.89 4.13
CA ILE A 21 0.20 -6.22 4.30
C ILE A 21 1.01 -4.92 4.47
N PHE A 22 0.87 -3.98 3.53
CA PHE A 22 1.63 -2.72 3.60
C PHE A 22 1.24 -1.85 4.79
N ALA A 23 -0.02 -1.85 5.21
CA ALA A 23 -0.49 -1.16 6.41
C ALA A 23 0.21 -1.67 7.67
N ILE A 24 0.35 -2.98 7.82
CA ILE A 24 1.05 -3.58 8.97
C ILE A 24 2.54 -3.21 8.94
N PHE A 25 3.20 -3.33 7.78
CA PHE A 25 4.61 -2.95 7.63
C PHE A 25 4.83 -1.46 7.92
N TYR A 26 3.91 -0.60 7.47
CA TYR A 26 3.97 0.83 7.74
C TYR A 26 3.77 1.16 9.21
N MET A 27 2.79 0.53 9.86
CA MET A 27 2.55 0.67 11.30
C MET A 27 3.81 0.30 12.11
N LEU A 28 4.46 -0.82 11.76
CA LEU A 28 5.70 -1.25 12.38
C LEU A 28 6.86 -0.30 12.07
N GLY A 29 6.99 0.17 10.82
CA GLY A 29 8.00 1.14 10.44
C GLY A 29 7.87 2.46 11.20
N MET A 30 6.65 2.97 11.33
CA MET A 30 6.36 4.18 12.10
C MET A 30 6.62 4.00 13.61
N GLN A 31 6.30 2.83 14.16
CA GLN A 31 6.54 2.51 15.57
C GLN A 31 8.03 2.36 15.90
N TYR A 32 8.78 1.59 15.09
CA TYR A 32 10.17 1.22 15.40
C TYR A 32 11.20 2.19 14.82
N LEU A 33 10.96 2.75 13.64
CA LEU A 33 11.90 3.67 12.99
C LEU A 33 11.59 5.12 13.35
N GLU A 34 10.34 5.57 13.18
CA GLU A 34 9.99 6.98 13.45
C GLU A 34 9.71 7.28 14.92
N GLY A 35 9.46 6.26 15.74
CA GLY A 35 9.04 6.42 17.14
C GLY A 35 7.66 7.08 17.28
N ARG A 36 6.86 7.09 16.22
CA ARG A 36 5.51 7.68 16.18
C ARG A 36 4.50 6.57 15.89
N PRO A 37 3.98 5.88 16.92
CA PRO A 37 3.01 4.82 16.70
C PRO A 37 1.76 5.39 16.00
N ARG A 38 1.37 4.77 14.89
CA ARG A 38 0.13 5.06 14.15
C ARG A 38 -0.90 3.98 14.45
N ASP A 39 -2.16 4.37 14.54
CA ASP A 39 -3.26 3.40 14.61
C ASP A 39 -3.32 2.55 13.34
N PHE A 40 -3.87 1.34 13.48
CA PHE A 40 -4.04 0.42 12.36
C PHE A 40 -4.87 1.03 11.23
N LEU A 41 -5.95 1.75 11.56
CA LEU A 41 -6.82 2.41 10.57
C LEU A 41 -6.09 3.53 9.82
N ALA A 42 -5.26 4.31 10.50
CA ALA A 42 -4.46 5.36 9.85
C ALA A 42 -3.39 4.74 8.93
N SER A 43 -2.78 3.63 9.34
CA SER A 43 -1.82 2.89 8.51
C SER A 43 -2.49 2.24 7.30
N LEU A 44 -3.75 1.81 7.44
CA LEU A 44 -4.57 1.26 6.37
C LEU A 44 -4.95 2.32 5.35
N GLU A 45 -5.36 3.50 5.80
CA GLU A 45 -5.64 4.67 4.97
C GLU A 45 -4.40 5.06 4.17
N TRP A 46 -3.25 5.22 4.83
CA TRP A 46 -1.98 5.50 4.18
C TRP A 46 -1.61 4.45 3.11
N ALA A 47 -1.75 3.16 3.43
CA ALA A 47 -1.43 2.08 2.50
C ALA A 47 -2.37 2.08 1.28
N ALA A 48 -3.66 2.35 1.49
CA ALA A 48 -4.64 2.47 0.42
C ALA A 48 -4.28 3.63 -0.51
N GLU A 49 -4.03 4.83 0.03
CA GLU A 49 -3.63 6.00 -0.73
C GLU A 49 -2.35 5.79 -1.53
N THR A 50 -1.36 5.12 -0.94
CA THR A 50 -0.07 4.87 -1.56
C THR A 50 -0.21 3.86 -2.70
N LEU A 51 -1.00 2.80 -2.49
CA LEU A 51 -1.29 1.80 -3.53
C LEU A 51 -2.09 2.37 -4.69
N THR A 52 -3.06 3.26 -4.42
CA THR A 52 -3.86 3.92 -5.45
C THR A 52 -3.20 5.16 -6.02
N THR A 53 -1.98 5.50 -5.56
CA THR A 53 -1.24 6.71 -5.94
C THR A 53 -2.01 8.02 -5.71
N THR A 54 -2.99 8.02 -4.79
CA THR A 54 -3.74 9.22 -4.42
C THR A 54 -2.85 10.19 -3.65
N GLY A 55 -2.04 9.63 -2.73
CA GLY A 55 -1.00 10.34 -2.00
C GLY A 55 -1.48 11.61 -1.30
N TYR A 56 -2.41 11.53 -0.35
CA TYR A 56 -2.85 12.71 0.40
C TYR A 56 -1.73 13.30 1.28
N GLY A 57 -0.62 12.57 1.45
CA GLY A 57 0.57 13.08 2.10
C GLY A 57 0.39 13.25 3.60
N VAL A 58 -0.56 12.52 4.20
CA VAL A 58 -0.97 12.64 5.61
C VAL A 58 0.21 12.53 6.59
N ASP A 59 1.27 11.81 6.23
CA ASP A 59 2.45 11.57 7.05
C ASP A 59 3.77 12.12 6.45
N ALA A 60 3.70 12.92 5.38
CA ALA A 60 4.90 13.54 4.84
C ALA A 60 5.36 14.74 5.71
N PRO A 61 6.67 14.92 5.97
CA PRO A 61 7.79 14.09 5.57
C PRO A 61 8.20 13.04 6.64
N TRP A 62 8.65 11.87 6.17
CA TRP A 62 9.36 10.88 6.99
C TRP A 62 10.80 11.34 7.25
N ASN A 63 11.25 11.19 8.49
CA ASN A 63 12.62 11.55 8.89
C ASN A 63 13.61 10.41 8.65
N HIS A 64 13.15 9.15 8.65
CA HIS A 64 14.03 8.00 8.46
C HIS A 64 14.23 7.64 6.98
N PRO A 65 15.48 7.53 6.48
CA PRO A 65 15.74 7.21 5.08
C PRO A 65 15.20 5.83 4.67
N ILE A 66 15.13 4.88 5.61
CA ILE A 66 14.55 3.54 5.39
C ILE A 66 13.05 3.64 5.12
N MET A 67 12.33 4.50 5.85
CA MET A 67 10.90 4.72 5.63
C MET A 67 10.64 5.32 4.26
N VAL A 68 11.44 6.33 3.86
CA VAL A 68 11.35 6.91 2.52
C VAL A 68 11.54 5.86 1.43
N LEU A 69 12.56 5.01 1.56
CA LEU A 69 12.84 3.95 0.58
C LEU A 69 11.69 2.92 0.52
N PHE A 70 11.13 2.58 1.68
CA PHE A 70 9.95 1.71 1.78
C PHE A 70 8.74 2.32 1.07
N VAL A 71 8.39 3.57 1.36
CA VAL A 71 7.26 4.27 0.71
C VAL A 71 7.43 4.29 -0.82
N VAL A 72 8.63 4.59 -1.30
CA VAL A 72 8.96 4.57 -2.73
C VAL A 72 8.75 3.17 -3.32
N ALA A 73 9.23 2.12 -2.66
CA ALA A 73 9.04 0.75 -3.10
C ALA A 73 7.55 0.35 -3.16
N VAL A 74 6.76 0.73 -2.15
CA VAL A 74 5.30 0.46 -2.12
C VAL A 74 4.58 1.15 -3.29
N GLN A 75 4.95 2.39 -3.63
CA GLN A 75 4.39 3.09 -4.78
C GLN A 75 4.68 2.36 -6.10
N PHE A 76 5.91 1.87 -6.29
CA PHE A 76 6.27 1.06 -7.47
C PHE A 76 5.47 -0.25 -7.53
N ILE A 77 5.24 -0.90 -6.39
CA ILE A 77 4.41 -2.11 -6.31
C ILE A 77 2.95 -1.79 -6.66
N GLY A 78 2.42 -0.65 -6.20
CA GLY A 78 1.08 -0.18 -6.58
C GLY A 78 0.94 0.06 -8.07
N LEU A 79 1.93 0.71 -8.69
CA LEU A 79 1.99 0.87 -10.15
C LEU A 79 2.00 -0.49 -10.87
N PHE A 80 2.80 -1.43 -10.39
CA PHE A 80 2.91 -2.77 -10.98
C PHE A 80 1.59 -3.54 -10.87
N LEU A 81 0.92 -3.45 -9.71
CA LEU A 81 -0.41 -4.02 -9.51
C LEU A 81 -1.43 -3.42 -10.48
N LEU A 82 -1.47 -2.09 -10.62
CA LEU A 82 -2.36 -1.41 -11.57
C LEU A 82 -2.09 -1.81 -13.03
N PHE A 83 -0.82 -1.95 -13.42
CA PHE A 83 -0.45 -2.43 -14.75
C PHE A 83 -0.96 -3.83 -15.01
N LEU A 84 -0.75 -4.76 -14.07
CA LEU A 84 -1.22 -6.14 -14.19
C LEU A 84 -2.75 -6.22 -14.27
N ILE A 85 -3.44 -5.34 -13.55
CA ILE A 85 -4.90 -5.18 -13.57
C ILE A 85 -5.41 -4.68 -14.93
N CYS A 86 -4.82 -3.60 -15.45
CA CYS A 86 -5.32 -2.89 -16.63
C CYS A 86 -4.98 -3.60 -17.96
N GLN A 87 -3.98 -4.48 -17.97
CA GLN A 87 -3.53 -5.19 -19.18
C GLN A 87 -4.25 -6.53 -19.45
N SER A 88 -5.26 -6.89 -18.66
CA SER A 88 -6.04 -8.14 -18.77
C SER A 88 -7.37 -7.95 -19.52
#